data_AF-A0A820E378-F1
#
_entry.id   AF-A0A820E378-F1
#
_cell.length_a   1.000
_cell.length_b   1.000
_cell.length_c   1.000
_cell.angle_alpha   90.00
_cell.angle_beta   90.00
_cell.angle_gamma   90.00
#
_symmetry.space_group_name_H-M   'P 1'
#
loop_
_entity.id
_entity.type
_entity.pdbx_description
1 polymer ?
#
loop_
_entity_poly.entity_id
_entity_poly.type
_entity_poly.pdbx_seq_one_letter_code
_entity_poly.pdbx_strand_id
1 'polypeptide(L)'
;MSYCYADDNTSDLVSIQHHYRHLMPESPLQHKLSANNTTTNSHVSPTDSNMSPNSQLEHEKRVRREIANSNERRRMQSINTGFQSLKILIPHSCGEKLSKACILQRAADHIKSLENEKLKLQSQNEQFRILIKSFQIDSTSVLQAQRRLSTNDPDETVLLLNNEIKSIGNSDDTNDDQLRLYHDIKSRHALVQNWHDVTQYVQTQKEEQQQQQQQSQHYYPISSSYRTNTKQS
;
A
#
# COMPACT_ATOMS: atom_id res chain seq x y z
N MET A 1 2.78 16.47 -26.77
CA MET A 1 1.57 15.64 -26.63
C MET A 1 1.36 15.41 -25.14
N SER A 2 0.41 16.15 -24.55
CA SER A 2 0.10 16.10 -23.11
C SER A 2 -1.03 15.10 -22.92
N TYR A 3 -0.77 13.99 -22.23
CA TYR A 3 -1.80 13.02 -21.86
C TYR A 3 -2.43 13.44 -20.55
N CYS A 4 -3.66 13.95 -20.61
CA CYS A 4 -4.51 14.15 -19.44
C CYS A 4 -5.07 12.79 -19.03
N TYR A 5 -4.70 12.29 -17.85
CA TYR A 5 -5.44 11.21 -17.20
C TYR A 5 -6.73 11.83 -16.64
N ALA A 6 -7.88 11.42 -17.18
CA ALA A 6 -9.18 11.73 -16.60
C ALA A 6 -9.42 10.75 -15.44
N ASP A 7 -9.62 11.30 -14.25
CA ASP A 7 -10.06 10.57 -13.06
C ASP A 7 -11.53 10.16 -13.21
N ASP A 8 -11.79 9.06 -13.92
CA ASP A 8 -13.15 8.51 -14.09
C ASP A 8 -13.62 7.65 -12.89
N ASN A 9 -12.82 7.53 -11.84
CA ASN A 9 -13.14 6.65 -10.70
C ASN A 9 -14.06 7.28 -9.64
N THR A 10 -14.28 8.60 -9.67
CA THR A 10 -15.09 9.27 -8.65
C THR A 10 -16.60 9.17 -8.94
N SER A 11 -16.99 9.04 -10.21
CA SER A 11 -18.39 9.01 -10.63
C SER A 11 -19.09 7.69 -10.28
N ASP A 12 -18.36 6.57 -10.32
CA ASP A 12 -18.90 5.24 -9.97
C ASP A 12 -19.10 5.09 -8.46
N LEU A 13 -18.17 5.62 -7.65
CA LEU A 13 -18.24 5.54 -6.19
C LEU A 13 -19.43 6.33 -5.64
N VAL A 14 -19.70 7.53 -6.19
CA VAL A 14 -20.87 8.35 -5.83
C VAL A 14 -22.18 7.70 -6.26
N SER A 15 -22.22 7.05 -7.43
CA SER A 15 -23.40 6.34 -7.92
C SER A 15 -23.72 5.11 -7.07
N ILE A 16 -22.68 4.37 -6.68
CA ILE A 16 -22.77 3.24 -5.75
C ILE A 16 -23.25 3.72 -4.38
N GLN A 17 -22.70 4.83 -3.88
CA GLN A 17 -23.07 5.40 -2.58
C GLN A 17 -24.52 5.92 -2.57
N HIS A 18 -25.01 6.51 -3.66
CA HIS A 18 -26.40 6.92 -3.82
C HIS A 18 -27.37 5.72 -3.91
N HIS A 19 -26.95 4.62 -4.55
CA HIS A 19 -27.70 3.38 -4.59
C HIS A 19 -27.84 2.75 -3.20
N TYR A 20 -26.76 2.73 -2.41
CA TYR A 20 -26.78 2.19 -1.04
C TYR A 20 -27.50 3.09 -0.02
N ARG A 21 -27.59 4.41 -0.26
CA ARG A 21 -28.29 5.37 0.61
C ARG A 21 -29.77 5.03 0.84
N HIS A 22 -30.41 4.38 -0.13
CA HIS A 22 -31.83 4.00 -0.05
C HIS A 22 -32.05 2.60 0.55
N LEU A 23 -30.98 1.80 0.69
CA LEU A 23 -31.02 0.41 1.17
C LEU A 23 -30.70 0.28 2.66
N MET A 24 -30.10 1.31 3.27
CA MET A 24 -29.87 1.41 4.71
C MET A 24 -31.05 2.17 5.36
N PRO A 25 -31.84 1.54 6.25
CA PRO A 25 -32.83 2.28 7.01
C PRO A 25 -32.12 3.29 7.92
N GLU A 26 -32.59 4.54 7.89
CA GLU A 26 -32.16 5.60 8.81
C GLU A 26 -32.09 5.09 10.26
N SER A 27 -31.01 5.46 10.95
CA SER A 27 -30.79 5.09 12.36
C SER A 27 -32.01 5.50 13.20
N PRO A 28 -32.56 4.63 14.06
CA PRO A 28 -33.76 4.93 14.87
C PRO A 28 -33.63 6.13 15.82
N LEU A 29 -32.45 6.75 15.92
CA LEU A 29 -32.17 7.83 16.85
C LEU A 29 -32.47 9.24 16.31
N GLN A 30 -32.80 9.43 15.02
CA GLN A 30 -33.14 10.77 14.51
C GLN A 30 -34.64 11.11 14.55
N HIS A 31 -35.54 10.13 14.68
CA HIS A 31 -36.98 10.39 14.64
C HIS A 31 -37.63 10.73 16.00
N LYS A 32 -36.83 11.14 17.00
CA LYS A 32 -37.32 11.55 18.33
C LYS A 32 -37.55 13.07 18.48
N LEU A 33 -37.19 13.89 17.49
CA LEU A 33 -37.31 15.36 17.59
C LEU A 33 -38.31 16.00 16.61
N SER A 34 -39.06 15.23 15.82
CA SER A 34 -40.01 15.79 14.84
C SER A 34 -41.31 15.01 14.71
N ALA A 35 -41.95 14.71 15.83
CA ALA A 35 -43.33 14.21 15.85
C ALA A 35 -44.18 14.94 16.88
N ASN A 36 -44.12 16.27 16.85
CA ASN A 36 -45.16 17.13 17.41
C ASN A 36 -46.03 17.61 16.24
N ASN A 37 -47.31 17.28 16.29
CA ASN A 37 -48.41 17.67 15.40
C ASN A 37 -48.47 17.07 13.99
N THR A 38 -49.22 15.98 13.85
CA THR A 38 -50.25 15.89 12.81
C THR A 38 -51.44 15.07 13.31
N THR A 39 -52.45 15.79 13.81
CA THR A 39 -53.82 15.34 13.98
C THR A 39 -54.42 14.95 12.64
N THR A 40 -54.98 13.74 12.50
CA THR A 40 -56.25 13.52 11.80
C THR A 40 -56.97 12.26 12.31
N ASN A 41 -58.12 12.52 12.94
CA ASN A 41 -59.33 11.70 13.00
C ASN A 41 -59.33 10.35 13.76
N SER A 42 -59.45 10.45 15.09
CA SER A 42 -60.58 9.80 15.78
C SER A 42 -61.42 10.90 16.44
N HIS A 43 -62.62 11.11 15.89
CA HIS A 43 -63.62 12.05 16.40
C HIS A 43 -64.10 11.55 17.78
N VAL A 44 -63.51 12.06 18.86
CA VAL A 44 -64.02 11.86 20.22
C VAL A 44 -64.98 13.00 20.50
N SER A 45 -66.28 12.75 20.37
CA SER A 45 -67.31 13.68 20.85
C SER A 45 -67.14 13.87 22.37
N PRO A 46 -67.20 15.11 22.90
CA PRO A 46 -67.07 15.37 24.32
C PRO A 46 -68.42 15.13 25.02
N THR A 47 -68.85 13.88 25.11
CA THR A 47 -70.02 13.51 25.92
C THR A 47 -69.80 12.12 26.50
N ASP A 48 -69.06 12.02 27.60
CA ASP A 48 -69.22 10.93 28.57
C ASP A 48 -68.45 11.23 29.86
N SER A 49 -68.87 12.30 30.52
CA SER A 49 -68.59 12.51 31.94
C SER A 49 -69.46 11.58 32.80
N ASN A 50 -69.48 10.27 32.50
CA ASN A 50 -70.09 9.26 33.37
C ASN A 50 -69.65 7.80 33.07
N MET A 51 -68.41 7.57 32.67
CA MET A 51 -67.87 6.20 32.66
C MET A 51 -67.43 5.80 34.07
N SER A 52 -67.92 4.66 34.55
CA SER A 52 -67.49 4.08 35.82
C SER A 52 -65.95 3.96 35.84
N PRO A 53 -65.26 4.19 36.98
CA PRO A 53 -63.81 4.07 37.09
C PRO A 53 -63.25 2.77 36.51
N ASN A 54 -64.04 1.69 36.59
CA ASN A 54 -63.69 0.39 36.02
C ASN A 54 -63.66 0.41 34.48
N SER A 55 -64.58 1.13 33.83
CA SER A 55 -64.63 1.28 32.37
C SER A 55 -63.48 2.15 31.84
N GLN A 56 -63.04 3.16 32.60
CA GLN A 56 -61.89 3.99 32.23
C GLN A 56 -60.58 3.20 32.26
N LEU A 57 -60.40 2.35 33.28
CA LEU A 57 -59.24 1.46 33.38
C LEU A 57 -59.21 0.41 32.27
N GLU A 58 -60.36 -0.13 31.87
CA GLU A 58 -60.46 -1.05 30.73
C GLU A 58 -60.21 -0.35 29.39
N HIS A 59 -60.64 0.91 29.23
CA HIS A 59 -60.30 1.73 28.08
C HIS A 59 -58.78 1.98 28.00
N GLU A 60 -58.15 2.34 29.12
CA GLU A 60 -56.71 2.56 29.17
C GLU A 60 -55.91 1.29 28.84
N LYS A 61 -56.32 0.14 29.38
CA LYS A 61 -55.75 -1.17 29.00
C LYS A 61 -55.93 -1.47 27.51
N ARG A 62 -57.05 -1.09 26.92
CA ARG A 62 -57.28 -1.25 25.46
C ARG A 62 -56.31 -0.37 24.67
N VAL A 63 -56.20 0.91 25.01
CA VAL A 63 -55.28 1.85 24.35
C VAL A 63 -53.83 1.36 24.45
N ARG A 64 -53.38 0.91 25.63
CA ARG A 64 -52.02 0.36 25.80
C ARG A 64 -51.79 -0.86 24.90
N ARG A 65 -52.78 -1.76 24.78
CA ARG A 65 -52.70 -2.91 23.86
C ARG A 65 -52.66 -2.48 22.39
N GLU A 66 -53.44 -1.48 22.00
CA GLU A 66 -53.46 -0.95 20.63
C GLU A 66 -52.10 -0.34 20.23
N ILE A 67 -51.48 0.42 21.14
CA ILE A 67 -50.12 0.97 20.94
C ILE A 67 -49.10 -0.17 20.77
N ALA A 68 -49.14 -1.19 21.63
CA ALA A 68 -48.23 -2.33 21.54
C ALA A 68 -48.41 -3.07 20.20
N ASN A 69 -49.65 -3.31 19.77
CA ASN A 69 -49.95 -3.94 18.49
C ASN A 69 -49.48 -3.12 17.29
N SER A 70 -49.65 -1.80 17.34
CA SER A 70 -49.17 -0.87 16.31
C SER A 70 -47.65 -0.93 16.19
N ASN A 71 -46.94 -0.95 17.33
CA ASN A 71 -45.50 -1.09 17.37
C ASN A 71 -45.02 -2.41 16.76
N GLU A 72 -45.70 -3.53 17.04
CA GLU A 72 -45.33 -4.83 16.46
C GLU A 72 -45.58 -4.86 14.95
N ARG A 73 -46.67 -4.25 14.45
CA ARG A 73 -46.89 -4.11 13.00
C ARG A 73 -45.76 -3.34 12.33
N ARG A 74 -45.32 -2.23 12.93
CA ARG A 74 -44.20 -1.44 12.41
C ARG A 74 -42.90 -2.24 12.43
N ARG A 75 -42.62 -2.98 13.51
CA ARG A 75 -41.47 -3.88 13.61
C ARG A 75 -41.51 -4.97 12.54
N MET A 76 -42.66 -5.60 12.32
CA MET A 76 -42.81 -6.64 11.30
C MET A 76 -42.61 -6.07 9.89
N GLN A 77 -43.12 -4.86 9.63
CA GLN A 77 -42.94 -4.18 8.36
C GLN A 77 -41.46 -3.84 8.13
N SER A 78 -40.75 -3.28 9.11
CA SER A 78 -39.33 -2.95 8.96
C SER A 78 -38.47 -4.19 8.72
N ILE A 79 -38.76 -5.30 9.42
CA ILE A 79 -38.09 -6.58 9.19
C ILE A 79 -38.34 -7.06 7.76
N ASN A 80 -39.58 -7.02 7.27
CA ASN A 80 -39.91 -7.46 5.91
C ASN A 80 -39.24 -6.59 4.85
N THR A 81 -39.18 -5.27 5.05
CA THR A 81 -38.43 -4.36 4.18
C THR A 81 -36.94 -4.73 4.15
N GLY A 82 -36.33 -5.01 5.32
CA GLY A 82 -34.94 -5.44 5.39
C GLY A 82 -34.66 -6.73 4.60
N PHE A 83 -35.56 -7.72 4.64
CA PHE A 83 -35.44 -8.93 3.82
C PHE A 83 -35.51 -8.63 2.31
N GLN A 84 -36.33 -7.68 1.88
CA GLN A 84 -36.41 -7.30 0.47
C GLN A 84 -35.16 -6.56 0.00
N SER A 85 -34.62 -5.65 0.82
CA SER A 85 -33.34 -4.99 0.53
C SER A 85 -32.21 -6.01 0.43
N LEU A 86 -32.13 -6.96 1.38
CA LEU A 86 -31.11 -8.02 1.35
C LEU A 86 -31.23 -8.89 0.11
N LYS A 87 -32.47 -9.23 -0.30
CA LYS A 87 -32.72 -10.03 -1.49
C LYS A 87 -32.11 -9.39 -2.75
N ILE A 88 -32.21 -8.08 -2.91
CA ILE A 88 -31.67 -7.37 -4.09
C ILE A 88 -30.14 -7.48 -4.18
N LEU A 89 -29.44 -7.58 -3.04
CA LEU A 89 -27.97 -7.62 -2.98
C LEU A 89 -27.37 -9.01 -3.20
N ILE A 90 -28.18 -10.07 -3.11
CA ILE A 90 -27.71 -11.44 -3.31
C ILE A 90 -27.96 -11.87 -4.76
N PRO A 91 -27.07 -12.66 -5.37
CA PRO A 91 -27.31 -13.19 -6.71
C PRO A 91 -28.55 -14.07 -6.72
N HIS A 92 -29.54 -13.75 -7.56
CA HIS A 92 -30.76 -14.51 -7.78
C HIS A 92 -31.39 -14.11 -9.13
N SER A 93 -32.33 -14.92 -9.63
CA SER A 93 -33.01 -14.62 -10.89
C SER A 93 -34.11 -13.56 -10.70
N CYS A 94 -34.31 -12.70 -11.72
CA CYS A 94 -35.32 -11.66 -11.66
C CYS A 94 -36.72 -12.28 -11.48
N GLY A 95 -37.49 -11.79 -10.50
CA GLY A 95 -38.82 -12.32 -10.20
C GLY A 95 -38.83 -13.62 -9.39
N GLU A 96 -37.68 -14.17 -9.00
CA GLU A 96 -37.58 -15.38 -8.19
C GLU A 96 -38.20 -15.18 -6.80
N LYS A 97 -39.02 -16.13 -6.34
CA LYS A 97 -39.61 -16.09 -4.99
C LYS A 97 -38.72 -16.86 -4.03
N LEU A 98 -37.96 -16.12 -3.20
CA LEU A 98 -37.11 -16.69 -2.16
C LEU A 98 -37.81 -16.61 -0.79
N SER A 99 -37.70 -17.69 -0.02
CA SER A 99 -38.12 -17.70 1.39
C SER A 99 -37.12 -16.91 2.26
N LYS A 100 -37.54 -16.48 3.46
CA LYS A 100 -36.65 -15.79 4.42
C LYS A 100 -35.39 -16.61 4.74
N ALA A 101 -35.54 -17.91 4.95
CA ALA A 101 -34.41 -18.80 5.21
C ALA A 101 -33.47 -18.90 4.01
N CYS A 102 -34.01 -18.99 2.78
CA CYS A 102 -33.19 -19.04 1.58
C CYS A 102 -32.43 -17.72 1.34
N ILE A 103 -33.06 -16.57 1.60
CA ILE A 103 -32.39 -15.26 1.53
C ILE A 103 -31.19 -15.23 2.48
N LEU A 104 -31.36 -15.68 3.73
CA LEU A 104 -30.26 -15.71 4.72
C LEU A 104 -29.14 -16.66 4.30
N GLN A 105 -29.49 -17.86 3.83
CA GLN A 105 -28.50 -18.85 3.40
C GLN A 105 -27.68 -18.33 2.21
N ARG A 106 -28.36 -17.85 1.16
CA ARG A 106 -27.69 -17.29 -0.03
C ARG A 106 -26.86 -16.07 0.31
N ALA A 107 -27.30 -15.23 1.25
CA ALA A 107 -26.51 -14.10 1.72
C ALA A 107 -25.21 -14.55 2.37
N ALA A 108 -25.27 -15.55 3.26
CA ALA A 108 -24.08 -16.11 3.89
C ALA A 108 -23.12 -16.73 2.86
N ASP A 109 -23.65 -17.50 1.91
CA ASP A 109 -22.86 -18.13 0.85
C ASP A 109 -22.20 -17.07 -0.06
N HIS A 110 -22.94 -16.01 -0.39
CA HIS A 110 -22.44 -14.91 -1.21
C HIS A 110 -21.34 -14.12 -0.49
N ILE A 111 -21.51 -13.80 0.80
CA ILE A 111 -20.47 -13.14 1.60
C ILE A 111 -19.19 -13.99 1.60
N LYS A 112 -19.31 -15.29 1.87
CA LYS A 112 -18.17 -16.21 1.85
C LYS A 112 -17.48 -16.27 0.49
N SER A 113 -18.26 -16.26 -0.59
CA SER A 113 -17.73 -16.20 -1.95
C SER A 113 -16.94 -14.92 -2.20
N LEU A 114 -17.49 -13.76 -1.81
CA LEU A 114 -16.82 -12.46 -1.94
C LEU A 114 -15.53 -12.38 -1.12
N GLU A 115 -15.52 -12.97 0.09
CA GLU A 115 -14.32 -13.06 0.92
C GLU A 115 -13.22 -13.89 0.25
N ASN A 116 -13.57 -15.04 -0.31
CA ASN A 116 -12.63 -15.88 -1.05
C ASN A 116 -12.09 -15.17 -2.31
N GLU A 117 -12.95 -14.47 -3.03
CA GLU A 117 -12.56 -13.69 -4.22
C GLU A 117 -11.61 -12.55 -3.85
N LYS A 118 -11.91 -11.81 -2.77
CA LYS A 118 -11.02 -10.77 -2.24
C LYS A 118 -9.64 -11.32 -1.93
N LEU A 119 -9.55 -12.45 -1.24
CA LEU A 119 -8.25 -13.09 -0.92
C LEU A 119 -7.49 -13.48 -2.18
N LYS A 120 -8.19 -14.04 -3.18
CA LYS A 120 -7.60 -14.41 -4.48
C LYS A 120 -7.05 -13.17 -5.21
N LEU A 121 -7.84 -12.10 -5.30
CA LEU A 121 -7.43 -10.84 -5.94
C LEU A 121 -6.25 -10.20 -5.21
N GLN A 122 -6.23 -10.24 -3.87
CA GLN A 122 -5.10 -9.76 -3.08
C GLN A 122 -3.81 -10.54 -3.37
N SER A 123 -3.91 -11.87 -3.47
CA SER A 123 -2.77 -12.71 -3.84
C SER A 123 -2.26 -12.40 -5.26
N GLN A 124 -3.17 -12.24 -6.22
CA GLN A 124 -2.81 -11.86 -7.60
C GLN A 124 -2.17 -10.48 -7.67
N ASN A 125 -2.72 -9.49 -6.97
CA ASN A 125 -2.15 -8.15 -6.90
C ASN A 125 -0.75 -8.14 -6.28
N GLU A 126 -0.52 -8.94 -5.24
CA GLU A 126 0.82 -9.08 -4.67
C GLU A 126 1.80 -9.71 -5.66
N GLN A 127 1.38 -10.75 -6.38
CA GLN A 127 2.19 -11.35 -7.44
C GLN A 127 2.54 -10.33 -8.55
N PHE A 128 1.56 -9.54 -8.99
CA PHE A 128 1.81 -8.48 -9.97
C PHE A 128 2.74 -7.40 -9.42
N ARG A 129 2.59 -7.01 -8.15
CA ARG A 129 3.49 -6.05 -7.50
C ARG A 129 4.93 -6.56 -7.47
N ILE A 130 5.13 -7.83 -7.15
CA ILE A 130 6.46 -8.48 -7.16
C ILE A 130 7.01 -8.50 -8.59
N LEU A 131 6.22 -8.90 -9.58
CA LEU A 131 6.64 -8.97 -10.98
C LEU A 131 7.01 -7.58 -11.53
N ILE A 132 6.22 -6.54 -11.22
CA ILE A 132 6.53 -5.17 -11.62
C ILE A 132 7.85 -4.72 -10.97
N LYS A 133 8.05 -5.02 -9.69
CA LYS A 133 9.31 -4.71 -9.00
C LYS A 133 10.50 -5.41 -9.66
N SER A 134 10.38 -6.69 -10.01
CA SER A 134 11.47 -7.41 -10.68
C SER A 134 11.80 -6.77 -12.04
N PHE A 135 10.79 -6.46 -12.87
CA PHE A 135 11.02 -5.79 -14.15
C PHE A 135 11.64 -4.39 -14.00
N GLN A 136 11.26 -3.62 -12.98
CA GLN A 136 11.87 -2.32 -12.69
C GLN A 136 13.33 -2.46 -12.28
N ILE A 137 13.64 -3.41 -11.40
CA ILE A 137 15.01 -3.71 -10.97
C ILE A 137 15.87 -4.16 -12.16
N ASP A 138 15.35 -5.03 -13.02
CA ASP A 138 16.07 -5.50 -14.20
C ASP A 138 16.33 -4.34 -15.18
N SER A 139 15.35 -3.46 -15.39
CA SER A 139 15.48 -2.31 -16.29
C SER A 139 16.47 -1.26 -15.76
N THR A 140 16.42 -0.94 -14.47
CA THR A 140 17.39 0.00 -13.85
C THR A 140 18.78 -0.59 -13.78
N SER A 141 18.91 -1.87 -13.40
CA SER A 141 20.19 -2.60 -13.38
C SER A 141 20.84 -2.61 -14.76
N VAL A 142 20.08 -2.88 -15.83
CA VAL A 142 20.59 -2.87 -17.21
C VAL A 142 20.99 -1.47 -17.66
N LEU A 143 20.17 -0.44 -17.40
CA LEU A 143 20.50 0.95 -17.75
C LEU A 143 21.72 1.46 -16.97
N GLN A 144 21.87 1.09 -15.71
CA GLN A 144 23.02 1.45 -14.88
C GLN A 144 24.27 0.70 -15.32
N ALA A 145 24.18 -0.60 -15.60
CA ALA A 145 25.29 -1.40 -16.13
C ALA A 145 25.76 -0.85 -17.49
N GLN A 146 24.83 -0.46 -18.36
CA GLN A 146 25.15 0.15 -19.65
C GLN A 146 25.78 1.54 -19.50
N ARG A 147 25.35 2.34 -18.51
CA ARG A 147 25.99 3.61 -18.17
C ARG A 147 27.42 3.42 -17.66
N ARG A 148 27.66 2.41 -16.80
CA ARG A 148 28.99 2.06 -16.27
C ARG A 148 29.95 1.58 -17.36
N LEU A 149 29.44 0.91 -18.39
CA LEU A 149 30.23 0.46 -19.55
C LEU A 149 30.47 1.57 -20.59
N SER A 150 29.74 2.69 -20.52
CA SER A 150 29.85 3.79 -21.47
C SER A 150 30.91 4.83 -21.09
N THR A 151 31.34 4.87 -19.83
CA THR A 151 32.32 5.86 -19.34
C THR A 151 33.68 5.18 -19.22
N ASN A 152 34.65 5.54 -20.07
CA ASN A 152 36.04 5.09 -19.94
C ASN A 152 36.82 5.88 -18.85
N ASP A 153 36.13 6.70 -18.08
CA ASP A 153 36.69 7.60 -17.06
C ASP A 153 36.42 7.05 -15.64
N PRO A 154 37.47 6.73 -14.86
CA PRO A 154 37.35 6.25 -13.49
C PRO A 154 36.65 7.26 -12.56
N ASP A 155 36.87 8.56 -12.75
CA ASP A 155 36.37 9.59 -11.83
C ASP A 155 34.86 9.83 -12.00
N GLU A 156 34.35 9.73 -13.22
CA GLU A 156 32.91 9.80 -13.53
C GLU A 156 32.15 8.60 -12.95
N THR A 157 32.78 7.41 -13.00
CA THR A 157 32.22 6.17 -12.46
C THR A 157 32.04 6.26 -10.94
N VAL A 158 33.02 6.84 -10.23
CA VAL A 158 32.96 7.06 -8.78
C VAL A 158 31.86 8.06 -8.40
N LEU A 159 31.69 9.14 -9.18
CA LEU A 159 30.63 10.13 -8.95
C LEU A 159 29.22 9.54 -9.15
N LEU A 160 29.03 8.70 -10.16
CA LEU A 160 27.75 8.03 -10.41
C LEU A 160 27.37 7.09 -9.25
N LEU A 161 28.33 6.31 -8.73
CA LEU A 161 28.13 5.44 -7.56
C LEU A 161 27.77 6.24 -6.29
N ASN A 162 28.43 7.37 -6.06
CA ASN A 162 28.16 8.22 -4.90
C ASN A 162 26.76 8.86 -4.92
N ASN A 163 26.23 9.19 -6.11
CA ASN A 163 24.88 9.72 -6.24
C ASN A 163 23.81 8.63 -6.05
N GLU A 164 24.11 7.40 -6.45
CA GLU A 164 23.24 6.23 -6.22
C GLU A 164 23.08 5.92 -4.72
N ILE A 165 24.17 6.04 -3.94
CA ILE A 165 24.17 5.92 -2.46
C ILE A 165 23.21 6.93 -1.80
N LYS A 166 23.17 8.18 -2.30
CA LYS A 166 22.32 9.25 -1.72
C LYS A 166 20.83 9.07 -2.02
N SER A 167 20.47 8.42 -3.12
CA SER A 167 19.08 8.23 -3.52
C SER A 167 18.33 7.18 -2.69
N ILE A 168 19.04 6.30 -1.96
CA ILE A 168 18.44 5.19 -1.21
C ILE A 168 17.95 5.63 0.19
N GLY A 169 18.36 6.82 0.65
CA GLY A 169 18.08 7.31 2.02
C GLY A 169 16.67 7.89 2.28
N ASN A 170 15.73 7.87 1.34
CA ASN A 170 14.46 8.62 1.44
C ASN A 170 13.16 7.80 1.30
N SER A 171 13.21 6.46 1.41
CA SER A 171 12.00 5.62 1.29
C SER A 171 11.78 4.79 2.56
N ASP A 172 10.76 5.17 3.33
CA ASP A 172 10.43 4.72 4.69
C ASP A 172 9.95 3.26 4.85
N ASP A 173 10.00 2.40 3.83
CA ASP A 173 9.42 1.04 3.88
C ASP A 173 10.39 -0.05 3.40
N THR A 174 11.57 -0.18 4.01
CA THR A 174 12.51 -1.29 3.70
C THR A 174 13.53 -1.47 4.83
N ASN A 175 13.26 -2.32 5.83
CA ASN A 175 14.27 -2.61 6.87
C ASN A 175 15.10 -3.85 6.49
N ASP A 176 14.46 -4.95 6.12
CA ASP A 176 15.15 -6.24 5.91
C ASP A 176 15.96 -6.31 4.59
N ASP A 177 15.42 -5.79 3.50
CA ASP A 177 16.11 -5.76 2.20
C ASP A 177 17.24 -4.73 2.18
N GLN A 178 17.12 -3.62 2.92
CA GLN A 178 18.21 -2.65 3.04
C GLN A 178 19.37 -3.17 3.87
N LEU A 179 19.10 -3.94 4.94
CA LEU A 179 20.15 -4.57 5.73
C LEU A 179 20.97 -5.56 4.89
N ARG A 180 20.32 -6.36 4.04
CA ARG A 180 21.01 -7.28 3.13
C ARG A 180 21.82 -6.54 2.06
N LEU A 181 21.25 -5.50 1.46
CA LEU A 181 21.92 -4.72 0.43
C LEU A 181 23.10 -3.91 1.01
N TYR A 182 22.96 -3.34 2.21
CA TYR A 182 24.03 -2.65 2.93
C TYR A 182 25.21 -3.59 3.18
N HIS A 183 24.93 -4.82 3.62
CA HIS A 183 25.97 -5.79 3.90
C HIS A 183 26.70 -6.22 2.61
N ASP A 184 25.98 -6.44 1.52
CA ASP A 184 26.56 -6.79 0.22
C ASP A 184 27.42 -5.65 -0.36
N ILE A 185 26.93 -4.41 -0.29
CA ILE A 185 27.67 -3.23 -0.75
C ILE A 185 28.92 -3.01 0.09
N LYS A 186 28.83 -3.16 1.42
CA LYS A 186 29.97 -3.01 2.33
C LYS A 186 31.04 -4.06 2.05
N SER A 187 30.65 -5.29 1.78
CA SER A 187 31.55 -6.37 1.37
C SER A 187 32.23 -6.06 0.02
N ARG A 188 31.49 -5.55 -0.97
CA ARG A 188 32.08 -5.13 -2.26
C ARG A 188 33.04 -3.94 -2.12
N HIS A 189 32.71 -2.96 -1.28
CA HIS A 189 33.59 -1.82 -1.02
C HIS A 189 34.90 -2.27 -0.35
N ALA A 190 34.84 -3.18 0.62
CA ALA A 190 36.03 -3.74 1.25
C ALA A 190 36.96 -4.45 0.23
N LEU A 191 36.38 -5.18 -0.74
CA LEU A 191 37.15 -5.81 -1.81
C LEU A 191 37.83 -4.77 -2.72
N VAL A 192 37.11 -3.70 -3.10
CA VAL A 192 37.67 -2.64 -3.95
C VAL A 192 38.79 -1.89 -3.23
N GLN A 193 38.65 -1.59 -1.94
CA GLN A 193 39.71 -0.96 -1.15
C GLN A 193 40.96 -1.85 -1.05
N ASN A 194 40.78 -3.14 -0.78
CA ASN A 194 41.90 -4.08 -0.75
C ASN A 194 42.63 -4.16 -2.11
N TRP A 195 41.88 -4.12 -3.22
CA TRP A 195 42.48 -4.04 -4.55
C TRP A 195 43.22 -2.71 -4.81
N HIS A 196 42.71 -1.60 -4.28
CA HIS A 196 43.40 -0.31 -4.35
C HIS A 196 44.73 -0.35 -3.60
N ASP A 197 44.75 -0.92 -2.39
CA ASP A 197 45.96 -1.06 -1.58
C ASP A 197 47.00 -1.96 -2.26
N VAL A 198 46.57 -3.08 -2.85
CA VAL A 198 47.45 -3.97 -3.63
C VAL A 198 48.03 -3.24 -4.84
N THR A 199 47.22 -2.42 -5.52
CA THR A 199 47.67 -1.67 -6.70
C THR A 199 48.73 -0.63 -6.32
N GLN A 200 48.51 0.09 -5.22
CA GLN A 200 49.49 1.05 -4.69
C GLN A 200 50.79 0.36 -4.28
N TYR A 201 50.72 -0.78 -3.59
CA TYR A 201 51.90 -1.54 -3.21
C TYR A 201 52.74 -1.96 -4.43
N VAL A 202 52.10 -2.49 -5.47
CA VAL A 202 52.79 -2.87 -6.72
C VAL A 202 53.44 -1.66 -7.39
N GLN A 203 52.78 -0.51 -7.37
CA GLN A 203 53.30 0.73 -7.94
C GLN A 203 54.52 1.23 -7.18
N THR A 204 54.47 1.24 -5.84
CA THR A 204 55.62 1.61 -5.00
C THR A 204 56.81 0.68 -5.24
N GLN A 205 56.57 -0.63 -5.34
CA GLN A 205 57.64 -1.60 -5.64
C GLN A 205 58.31 -1.34 -7.00
N LYS A 206 57.54 -0.89 -7.99
CA LYS A 206 58.06 -0.54 -9.32
C LYS A 206 58.93 0.73 -9.27
N GLU A 207 58.54 1.72 -8.48
CA GLU A 207 59.29 2.96 -8.28
C GLU A 207 60.60 2.72 -7.52
N GLU A 208 60.58 1.87 -6.48
CA GLU A 208 61.78 1.46 -5.75
C GLU A 208 62.79 0.74 -6.66
N GLN A 209 62.33 -0.15 -7.54
CA GLN A 209 63.20 -0.81 -8.54
C GLN A 209 63.80 0.19 -9.53
N GLN A 210 63.02 1.17 -10.00
CA GLN A 210 63.54 2.22 -10.89
C GLN A 210 64.56 3.12 -10.18
N GLN A 211 64.34 3.48 -8.91
CA GLN A 211 65.32 4.24 -8.14
C GLN A 211 66.60 3.44 -7.90
N GLN A 212 66.52 2.15 -7.62
CA GLN A 212 67.70 1.29 -7.50
C GLN A 212 68.47 1.21 -8.83
N GLN A 213 67.79 1.09 -9.98
CA GLN A 213 68.45 1.16 -11.29
C GLN A 213 69.12 2.51 -11.54
N GLN A 214 68.48 3.62 -11.17
CA GLN A 214 69.05 4.96 -11.34
C GLN A 214 70.25 5.21 -10.41
N GLN A 215 70.20 4.74 -9.17
CA GLN A 215 71.33 4.80 -8.23
C GLN A 215 72.51 3.93 -8.69
N SER A 216 72.23 2.78 -9.32
CA SER A 216 73.26 1.91 -9.91
C SER A 216 73.99 2.56 -11.10
N GLN A 217 73.30 3.42 -11.86
CA GLN A 217 73.90 4.15 -13.00
C GLN A 217 74.75 5.35 -12.55
N HIS A 218 74.58 5.85 -11.32
CA HIS A 218 75.31 7.02 -10.82
C HIS A 218 76.61 6.68 -10.06
N TYR A 219 76.89 5.40 -9.79
CA TYR A 219 78.10 4.96 -9.10
C TYR A 219 79.20 4.50 -10.08
N TYR A 220 79.73 5.42 -10.88
CA TYR A 220 81.04 5.23 -11.50
C TYR A 220 82.10 5.81 -10.55
N PRO A 221 83.03 5.01 -10.01
CA PRO A 221 84.13 5.57 -9.24
C PRO A 221 85.04 6.36 -10.18
N ILE A 222 85.24 7.65 -9.88
CA ILE A 222 86.27 8.45 -10.55
C ILE A 222 87.63 7.84 -10.14
N SER A 223 88.18 7.00 -11.00
CA SER A 223 89.55 6.54 -10.89
C SER A 223 90.48 7.72 -11.17
N SER A 224 91.00 8.30 -10.08
CA SER A 224 92.10 9.27 -10.12
C SER A 224 93.29 8.64 -10.83
N SER A 225 93.58 9.12 -12.04
CA SER A 225 94.74 8.73 -12.83
C SER A 225 96.02 9.28 -12.18
N TYR A 226 96.76 8.43 -11.48
CA TYR A 226 98.14 8.71 -11.10
C TYR A 226 99.02 8.76 -12.35
N ARG A 227 99.48 9.96 -12.69
CA ARG A 227 100.55 10.20 -13.65
C ARG A 227 101.89 9.95 -12.95
N THR A 228 102.46 8.76 -13.10
CA THR A 228 103.87 8.52 -12.76
C THR A 228 104.71 8.64 -14.03
N ASN A 229 105.54 9.68 -14.06
CA ASN A 229 106.67 9.79 -14.98
C ASN A 229 107.76 8.82 -14.53
N THR A 230 108.12 7.86 -15.36
CA THR A 230 109.43 7.19 -15.30
C THR A 230 110.20 7.52 -16.56
N LYS A 231 111.21 8.40 -16.40
CA LYS A 231 112.27 8.60 -17.38
C LYS A 231 113.23 7.40 -17.33
N GLN A 232 113.64 6.96 -18.50
CA GLN A 232 114.74 6.02 -18.74
C GLN A 232 116.10 6.68 -18.43
N SER A 233 116.96 5.94 -17.73
CA SER A 233 118.41 5.71 -17.93
C SER A 233 119.08 5.39 -16.61
#